data_AF-A0A7W0YPR8-F1
#
_entry.id   AF-A0A7W0YPR8-F1
#
_cell.length_a   1.000
_cell.length_b   1.000
_cell.length_c   1.000
_cell.angle_alpha   90.00
_cell.angle_beta   90.00
_cell.angle_gamma   90.00
#
_symmetry.space_group_name_H-M   'P 1'
#
loop_
_entity.id
_entity.type
_entity.pdbx_description
1 polymer ?
#
loop_
_entity_poly.entity_id
_entity_poly.type
_entity_poly.pdbx_seq_one_letter_code
_entity_poly.pdbx_strand_id
1 'polypeptide(L)'
;MAPLTLLSALRHRAFCLFLFGQFVSLCGTWIQTVAQGWLVLQLTDSAFAVGLVTTLGSLPILLFTLYGGVVADRTNKRRLVLVLQCGMLLEALALGILTATGSIRVEWVMGLAAFFGLLSAFEVPTRQALVAEIVGREDLMNAIALSSS
;
A
#
# COMPACT_ATOMS: atom_id res chain seq x y z
N MET A 1 11.05 34.80 0.88
CA MET A 1 10.67 34.08 2.11
C MET A 1 9.17 34.18 2.28
N ALA A 2 8.40 33.23 1.75
CA ALA A 2 6.96 33.14 2.00
C ALA A 2 6.68 31.72 2.49
N PRO A 3 6.11 31.53 3.69
CA PRO A 3 5.79 30.21 4.19
C PRO A 3 4.54 29.75 3.44
N LEU A 4 4.71 28.94 2.40
CA LEU A 4 3.59 28.23 1.78
C LEU A 4 3.22 27.08 2.69
N THR A 5 2.52 27.46 3.76
CA THR A 5 2.02 26.59 4.81
C THR A 5 1.19 25.45 4.21
N LEU A 6 1.38 24.24 4.75
CA LEU A 6 0.59 23.02 4.50
C LEU A 6 -0.94 23.26 4.51
N LEU A 7 -1.39 24.36 5.13
CA LEU A 7 -2.77 24.86 5.15
C LEU A 7 -3.30 25.34 3.79
N SER A 8 -2.45 25.77 2.87
CA SER A 8 -2.89 26.18 1.51
C SER A 8 -3.28 24.97 0.66
N ALA A 9 -2.60 23.83 0.81
CA ALA A 9 -2.96 22.57 0.16
C ALA A 9 -4.32 22.03 0.66
N LEU A 10 -4.66 22.27 1.94
CA LEU A 10 -5.97 21.93 2.54
C LEU A 10 -7.15 22.76 1.99
N ARG A 11 -6.91 23.87 1.27
CA ARG A 11 -8.00 24.61 0.57
C ARG A 11 -8.54 23.86 -0.64
N HIS A 12 -7.78 22.94 -1.22
CA HIS A 12 -8.23 22.14 -2.35
C HIS A 12 -8.97 20.89 -1.86
N ARG A 13 -10.31 20.90 -1.96
CA ARG A 13 -11.18 19.75 -1.60
C ARG A 13 -10.67 18.41 -2.14
N ALA A 14 -10.10 18.39 -3.34
CA ALA A 14 -9.54 17.19 -3.95
C ALA A 14 -8.35 16.60 -3.16
N PHE A 15 -7.49 17.45 -2.58
CA PHE A 15 -6.34 17.02 -1.77
C PHE A 15 -6.79 16.51 -0.39
N CYS A 16 -7.76 17.17 0.25
CA CYS A 16 -8.36 16.66 1.49
C CYS A 16 -9.03 15.29 1.29
N LEU A 17 -9.75 15.12 0.17
CA LEU A 17 -10.37 13.83 -0.17
C LEU A 17 -9.31 12.73 -0.37
N PHE A 18 -8.21 13.06 -1.04
CA PHE A 18 -7.08 12.15 -1.24
C PHE A 18 -6.39 11.80 0.09
N LEU A 19 -6.12 12.78 0.95
CA LEU A 19 -5.51 12.56 2.27
C LEU A 19 -6.39 11.66 3.15
N PHE A 20 -7.69 11.92 3.20
CA PHE A 20 -8.62 11.09 3.97
C PHE A 20 -8.69 9.67 3.42
N GLY A 21 -8.80 9.52 2.09
CA GLY A 21 -8.76 8.21 1.43
C GLY A 21 -7.45 7.47 1.72
N GLN A 22 -6.32 8.16 1.65
CA GLN A 22 -5.01 7.58 1.94
C GLN A 22 -4.87 7.13 3.39
N PHE A 23 -5.40 7.92 4.34
CA PHE A 23 -5.41 7.56 5.75
C PHE A 23 -6.24 6.29 5.99
N VAL A 24 -7.44 6.23 5.44
CA VAL A 24 -8.32 5.06 5.52
C VAL A 24 -7.65 3.83 4.89
N SER A 25 -7.06 3.98 3.70
CA SER A 25 -6.34 2.87 3.05
C SER A 25 -5.17 2.37 3.90
N LEU A 26 -4.39 3.28 4.51
CA LEU A 26 -3.27 2.89 5.38
C LEU A 26 -3.74 2.11 6.61
N CYS A 27 -4.79 2.59 7.28
CA CYS A 27 -5.41 1.88 8.40
C CYS A 27 -5.92 0.50 7.96
N GLY A 28 -6.60 0.42 6.82
CA GLY A 28 -7.08 -0.84 6.25
C GLY A 28 -5.96 -1.84 6.01
N THR A 29 -4.83 -1.41 5.43
CA THR A 29 -3.66 -2.27 5.19
C THR A 29 -3.06 -2.80 6.49
N TRP A 30 -2.95 -1.98 7.54
CA TRP A 30 -2.44 -2.44 8.82
C TRP A 30 -3.38 -3.44 9.50
N ILE A 31 -4.68 -3.17 9.48
CA ILE A 31 -5.70 -4.10 9.98
C ILE A 31 -5.62 -5.42 9.23
N GLN A 32 -5.54 -5.38 7.89
CA GLN A 32 -5.42 -6.57 7.05
C GLN A 32 -4.13 -7.35 7.38
N THR A 33 -3.00 -6.68 7.54
CA THR A 33 -1.72 -7.32 7.87
C THR A 33 -1.79 -8.09 9.19
N VAL A 34 -2.34 -7.47 10.24
CA VAL A 34 -2.51 -8.12 11.56
C VAL A 34 -3.53 -9.25 11.48
N ALA A 35 -4.68 -9.02 10.84
CA ALA A 35 -5.73 -10.02 10.69
C ALA A 35 -5.25 -11.24 9.90
N GLN A 36 -4.47 -11.02 8.84
CA GLN A 36 -3.92 -12.09 8.00
C GLN A 36 -2.90 -12.93 8.77
N GLY A 37 -2.01 -12.30 9.54
CA GLY A 37 -1.07 -13.02 10.42
C GLY A 37 -1.80 -13.86 11.46
N TRP A 38 -2.83 -13.30 12.08
CA TRP A 38 -3.67 -14.00 13.04
C TRP A 38 -4.44 -15.17 12.42
N LEU A 39 -5.01 -14.98 11.23
CA LEU A 39 -5.75 -16.00 10.50
C LEU A 39 -4.85 -17.20 10.15
N VAL A 40 -3.63 -16.96 9.68
CA VAL A 40 -2.67 -18.03 9.38
C VAL A 40 -2.30 -18.80 10.65
N LEU A 41 -2.10 -18.09 11.77
CA LEU A 41 -1.83 -18.73 13.05
C LEU A 41 -3.02 -19.61 13.48
N GLN A 42 -4.26 -19.13 13.35
CA GLN A 42 -5.45 -19.94 13.65
C GLN A 42 -5.60 -21.17 12.75
N LEU A 43 -5.21 -21.07 11.48
CA LEU A 43 -5.34 -22.16 10.52
C LEU A 43 -4.22 -23.22 10.64
N THR A 44 -3.03 -22.85 11.11
CA THR A 44 -1.84 -23.72 11.10
C THR A 44 -1.25 -24.04 12.45
N ASP A 45 -1.58 -23.26 13.48
CA ASP A 45 -0.94 -23.23 14.80
C ASP A 45 0.60 -23.12 14.72
N SER A 46 1.11 -22.51 13.64
CA SER A 46 2.54 -22.50 13.32
C SER A 46 3.05 -21.09 13.07
N ALA A 47 3.96 -20.65 13.94
CA ALA A 47 4.69 -19.40 13.76
C ALA A 47 5.53 -19.38 12.46
N PHE A 48 5.99 -20.56 12.01
CA PHE A 48 6.72 -20.66 10.74
C PHE A 48 5.85 -20.31 9.54
N ALA A 49 4.59 -20.77 9.52
CA ALA A 49 3.65 -20.45 8.44
C ALA A 49 3.33 -18.96 8.39
N VAL A 50 3.16 -18.30 9.54
CA VAL A 50 3.00 -16.85 9.63
C VAL A 50 4.21 -16.11 9.06
N GLY A 51 5.41 -16.56 9.42
CA GLY A 51 6.66 -16.04 8.86
C GLY A 51 6.73 -16.19 7.35
N LEU A 52 6.40 -17.37 6.83
CA LEU A 52 6.39 -17.66 5.40
C LEU A 52 5.41 -16.77 4.63
N VAL A 53 4.19 -16.59 5.12
CA VAL A 53 3.19 -15.68 4.53
C VAL A 53 3.70 -14.24 4.51
N THR A 54 4.33 -13.79 5.60
CA THR A 54 4.92 -12.45 5.68
C THR A 54 6.07 -12.27 4.68
N THR A 55 6.91 -13.30 4.53
CA THR A 55 7.98 -13.32 3.51
C THR A 55 7.39 -13.29 2.11
N LEU A 56 6.37 -14.07 1.81
CA LEU A 56 5.72 -14.05 0.49
C LEU A 56 5.07 -12.70 0.17
N GLY A 57 4.54 -11.99 1.17
CA GLY A 57 4.01 -10.64 1.00
C GLY A 57 5.05 -9.54 0.82
N SER A 58 6.28 -9.75 1.29
CA SER A 58 7.36 -8.74 1.22
C SER A 58 8.41 -9.03 0.15
N LEU A 59 8.58 -10.30 -0.25
CA LEU A 59 9.54 -10.73 -1.25
C LEU A 59 9.32 -10.06 -2.61
N PRO A 60 8.09 -9.94 -3.16
CA PRO A 60 7.88 -9.24 -4.41
C PRO A 60 8.23 -7.76 -4.32
N ILE A 61 8.01 -7.13 -3.16
CA ILE A 61 8.38 -5.72 -2.93
C ILE A 61 9.88 -5.57 -3.07
N LEU A 62 10.66 -6.46 -2.44
CA LEU A 62 12.12 -6.43 -2.51
C LEU A 62 12.65 -6.67 -3.93
N LEU A 63 12.03 -7.60 -4.67
CA LEU A 63 12.49 -7.97 -6.01
C LEU A 63 12.06 -6.97 -7.10
N PHE A 64 10.86 -6.40 -6.99
CA PHE A 64 10.23 -5.62 -8.06
C PHE A 64 10.12 -4.12 -7.78
N THR A 65 10.45 -3.63 -6.58
CA THR A 65 10.41 -2.18 -6.27
C THR A 65 11.18 -1.32 -7.28
N LEU A 66 12.40 -1.75 -7.67
CA LEU A 66 13.21 -1.00 -8.63
C LEU A 66 12.54 -0.92 -10.01
N TYR A 67 11.93 -2.03 -10.44
CA TYR A 67 11.16 -2.07 -11.67
C TYR A 67 9.88 -1.22 -11.56
N GLY A 68 9.23 -1.24 -10.40
CA GLY A 68 8.09 -0.38 -10.06
C GLY A 68 8.42 1.10 -10.20
N GLY A 69 9.62 1.53 -9.81
CA GLY A 69 10.12 2.88 -10.04
C GLY A 69 10.20 3.25 -11.52
N VAL A 70 10.78 2.37 -12.35
CA VAL A 70 10.86 2.61 -13.81
C VAL A 70 9.48 2.71 -14.45
N VAL A 71 8.52 1.88 -14.01
CA VAL A 71 7.14 1.94 -14.47
C VAL A 71 6.46 3.24 -14.01
N ALA A 72 6.68 3.66 -12.77
CA ALA A 72 6.15 4.91 -12.23
C ALA A 72 6.61 6.14 -13.01
N ASP A 73 7.87 6.15 -13.49
CA ASP A 73 8.41 7.27 -14.25
C ASP A 73 7.81 7.40 -15.66
N ARG A 74 7.42 6.27 -16.27
CA ARG A 74 6.97 6.21 -17.68
C ARG A 74 5.45 6.23 -17.86
N THR A 75 4.69 6.17 -16.78
CA THR A 75 3.22 6.05 -16.85
C THR A 75 2.51 7.22 -16.18
N ASN A 76 1.20 7.34 -16.44
CA ASN A 76 0.37 8.29 -15.73
C ASN A 76 0.16 7.81 -14.28
N LYS A 77 0.92 8.36 -13.34
CA LYS A 77 0.95 7.93 -11.93
C LYS A 77 -0.43 7.93 -11.29
N ARG A 78 -1.27 8.93 -11.58
CA ARG A 78 -2.63 9.01 -11.01
C ARG A 78 -3.49 7.82 -11.45
N ARG A 79 -3.44 7.45 -12.74
CA ARG A 79 -4.17 6.26 -13.23
C ARG A 79 -3.57 4.98 -12.68
N LEU A 80 -2.25 4.88 -12.59
CA LEU A 80 -1.58 3.69 -12.08
C LEU A 80 -1.89 3.45 -10.59
N VAL A 81 -1.84 4.48 -9.75
CA VAL A 81 -2.24 4.38 -8.33
C VAL A 81 -3.68 3.92 -8.19
N LEU A 82 -4.60 4.44 -9.00
CA LEU A 82 -6.01 4.00 -8.96
C LEU A 82 -6.16 2.51 -9.32
N VAL A 83 -5.47 2.04 -10.36
CA VAL A 83 -5.50 0.63 -10.76
C VAL A 83 -4.93 -0.27 -9.65
N LEU A 84 -3.80 0.12 -9.06
CA LEU A 84 -3.16 -0.64 -7.97
C LEU A 84 -4.02 -0.66 -6.71
N GLN A 85 -4.62 0.47 -6.31
CA GLN A 85 -5.55 0.50 -5.17
C GLN A 85 -6.81 -0.33 -5.42
N CYS A 86 -7.36 -0.32 -6.64
CA CYS A 86 -8.46 -1.23 -6.99
C CYS A 86 -8.02 -2.70 -6.89
N GLY A 87 -6.81 -3.04 -7.33
CA GLY A 87 -6.25 -4.39 -7.19
C GLY A 87 -6.12 -4.82 -5.73
N MET A 88 -5.61 -3.94 -4.86
CA MET A 88 -5.48 -4.19 -3.42
C MET A 88 -6.86 -4.32 -2.75
N LEU A 89 -7.82 -3.49 -3.14
CA LEU A 89 -9.20 -3.59 -2.65
C LEU A 89 -9.84 -4.93 -3.04
N LEU A 90 -9.66 -5.37 -4.27
CA LEU A 90 -10.18 -6.66 -4.74
C LEU A 90 -9.53 -7.83 -4.01
N GLU A 91 -8.23 -7.75 -3.74
CA GLU A 91 -7.50 -8.74 -2.95
C GLU A 91 -8.03 -8.81 -1.50
N ALA A 92 -8.18 -7.66 -0.83
CA ALA A 92 -8.74 -7.58 0.52
C ALA A 92 -10.18 -8.12 0.59
N LEU A 93 -11.01 -7.82 -0.42
CA LEU A 93 -12.37 -8.37 -0.53
C LEU A 93 -12.35 -9.88 -0.74
N ALA A 94 -11.47 -10.41 -1.59
CA ALA A 94 -11.33 -11.84 -1.79
C ALA A 94 -10.93 -12.54 -0.49
N LEU A 95 -9.94 -12.01 0.24
CA LEU A 95 -9.53 -12.52 1.54
C LEU A 95 -10.70 -12.49 2.54
N GLY A 96 -11.42 -11.38 2.63
CA GLY A 96 -12.57 -11.21 3.52
C GLY A 96 -13.72 -12.18 3.21
N ILE A 97 -14.09 -12.34 1.94
CA ILE A 97 -15.15 -13.25 1.51
C ILE A 97 -14.77 -14.71 1.77
N LEU A 98 -13.54 -15.11 1.43
CA LEU A 98 -13.06 -16.47 1.67
C LEU A 98 -13.03 -16.81 3.17
N THR A 99 -12.66 -15.82 4.00
CA THR A 99 -12.67 -15.96 5.46
C THR A 99 -14.09 -16.06 6.00
N ALA A 100 -15.00 -15.18 5.57
CA ALA A 100 -16.39 -15.17 6.02
C ALA A 100 -17.18 -16.43 5.61
N THR A 101 -16.85 -17.02 4.45
CA THR A 101 -17.46 -18.26 3.96
C THR A 101 -16.84 -19.52 4.58
N GLY A 102 -15.81 -19.39 5.41
CA GLY A 102 -15.11 -20.53 6.03
C GLY A 102 -14.37 -21.43 5.04
N SER A 103 -14.24 -21.02 3.78
CA SER A 103 -13.56 -21.78 2.72
C SER A 103 -12.06 -21.45 2.64
N ILE A 104 -11.59 -20.53 3.47
CA ILE A 104 -10.19 -20.10 3.47
C ILE A 104 -9.26 -21.23 3.89
N ARG A 105 -8.16 -21.35 3.16
CA ARG A 105 -7.05 -22.25 3.45
C ARG A 105 -5.74 -21.46 3.36
N VAL A 106 -4.69 -22.00 3.97
CA VAL A 106 -3.39 -21.33 4.07
C VAL A 106 -2.78 -21.10 2.69
N GLU A 107 -3.03 -21.98 1.73
CA GLU A 107 -2.58 -21.82 0.34
C GLU A 107 -3.19 -20.58 -0.32
N TRP A 108 -4.47 -20.31 -0.07
CA TRP A 108 -5.14 -19.09 -0.54
C TRP A 108 -4.55 -17.85 0.10
N VAL A 109 -4.29 -17.89 1.41
CA VAL A 109 -3.66 -16.77 2.12
C VAL A 109 -2.25 -16.50 1.59
N MET A 110 -1.45 -17.53 1.33
CA MET A 110 -0.12 -17.40 0.73
C MET A 110 -0.19 -16.77 -0.67
N GLY A 111 -1.12 -17.21 -1.51
CA GLY A 111 -1.32 -16.66 -2.85
C GLY A 111 -1.76 -15.19 -2.83
N LEU A 112 -2.71 -14.85 -1.97
CA LEU A 112 -3.19 -13.48 -1.79
C LEU A 112 -2.10 -12.57 -1.21
N ALA A 113 -1.32 -13.05 -0.24
CA ALA A 113 -0.18 -12.32 0.30
C ALA A 113 0.86 -11.99 -0.79
N ALA A 114 1.23 -12.97 -1.60
CA ALA A 114 2.16 -12.76 -2.71
C ALA A 114 1.61 -11.76 -3.74
N PHE A 115 0.31 -11.83 -4.05
CA PHE A 115 -0.34 -10.89 -4.95
C PHE A 115 -0.38 -9.46 -4.37
N PHE A 116 -0.71 -9.30 -3.10
CA PHE A 116 -0.65 -8.03 -2.38
C PHE A 116 0.76 -7.45 -2.39
N GLY A 117 1.78 -8.28 -2.14
CA GLY A 117 3.19 -7.91 -2.21
C GLY A 117 3.58 -7.41 -3.60
N LEU A 118 3.12 -8.10 -4.65
CA LEU A 118 3.37 -7.69 -6.03
C LEU A 118 2.74 -6.32 -6.32
N LEU A 119 1.47 -6.10 -5.97
CA LEU A 119 0.82 -4.80 -6.13
C LEU A 119 1.56 -3.69 -5.37
N SER A 120 1.96 -3.98 -4.12
CA SER A 120 2.69 -3.06 -3.26
C SER A 120 4.04 -2.64 -3.84
N ALA A 121 4.72 -3.55 -4.55
CA ALA A 121 6.00 -3.26 -5.22
C ALA A 121 5.89 -2.13 -6.26
N PHE A 122 4.72 -1.96 -6.88
CA PHE A 122 4.44 -0.87 -7.82
C PHE A 122 3.75 0.30 -7.13
N GLU A 123 2.90 0.04 -6.14
CA GLU A 123 2.09 1.08 -5.46
C GLU A 123 2.98 2.09 -4.76
N VAL A 124 3.92 1.62 -3.94
CA VAL A 124 4.78 2.46 -3.11
C VAL A 124 5.57 3.48 -3.96
N PRO A 125 6.37 3.07 -4.97
CA PRO A 125 7.12 4.03 -5.78
C PRO A 125 6.20 4.94 -6.62
N THR A 126 5.10 4.41 -7.16
CA THR A 126 4.16 5.23 -7.94
C THR A 126 3.49 6.29 -7.07
N ARG A 127 3.09 5.94 -5.86
CA ARG A 127 2.49 6.86 -4.89
C ARG A 127 3.50 7.90 -4.43
N GLN A 128 4.74 7.51 -4.14
CA GLN A 128 5.81 8.47 -3.81
C GLN A 128 6.05 9.47 -4.95
N ALA A 129 6.12 9.00 -6.19
CA ALA A 129 6.27 9.85 -7.38
C ALA A 129 5.06 10.77 -7.58
N LEU A 130 3.84 10.27 -7.37
CA LEU A 130 2.61 11.08 -7.46
C LEU A 130 2.57 12.19 -6.40
N VAL A 131 2.95 11.89 -5.16
CA VAL A 131 3.04 12.90 -4.09
C VAL A 131 4.10 13.95 -4.42
N ALA A 132 5.27 13.54 -4.90
CA ALA A 132 6.32 14.46 -5.35
C ALA A 132 5.84 15.38 -6.50
N GLU A 133 5.02 14.86 -7.43
CA GLU A 133 4.42 15.65 -8.52
C GLU A 133 3.35 16.62 -8.02
N ILE A 134 2.53 16.24 -7.03
CA ILE A 134 1.47 17.07 -6.45
C ILE A 134 2.03 18.20 -5.57
N VAL A 135 3.07 17.92 -4.79
CA VAL A 135 3.68 18.87 -3.85
C VAL A 135 4.61 19.87 -4.56
N GLY A 136 5.07 19.54 -5.77
CA GLY A 136 6.05 20.33 -6.51
C GLY A 136 7.47 20.20 -5.93
N ARG A 137 8.48 20.35 -6.79
CA ARG A 137 9.92 20.17 -6.42
C ARG A 137 10.41 21.08 -5.29
N GLU A 138 9.67 22.13 -4.95
CA GLU A 138 10.12 23.21 -4.05
C GLU A 138 9.95 22.87 -2.56
N ASP A 139 9.02 21.96 -2.19
CA ASP A 139 8.76 21.56 -0.79
C ASP A 139 9.30 20.17 -0.42
N LEU A 140 9.96 19.47 -1.36
CA LEU A 140 10.49 18.11 -1.17
C LEU A 140 11.53 18.03 -0.05
N MET A 141 12.36 19.08 0.09
CA MET A 141 13.39 19.17 1.14
C MET A 141 12.79 19.34 2.54
N ASN A 142 11.65 20.03 2.64
CA ASN A 142 10.94 20.28 3.90
C ASN A 142 10.20 19.03 4.41
N ALA A 143 9.68 18.20 3.49
CA ALA A 143 9.00 16.95 3.83
C ALA A 143 9.98 15.87 4.36
N ILE A 144 11.19 15.79 3.79
CA ILE A 144 12.24 14.85 4.25
C ILE A 144 12.79 15.25 5.64
N ALA A 145 12.86 16.56 5.92
CA ALA A 145 13.28 17.07 7.23
C ALA A 145 12.27 16.74 8.34
N LEU A 146 10.96 16.73 8.03
CA LEU A 146 9.91 16.44 9.02
C LEU A 146 9.72 14.94 9.28
N SER A 147 10.08 14.06 8.34
CA SER A 147 10.01 12.60 8.53
C SER A 147 11.21 12.02 9.30
N SER A 148 12.17 12.89 9.68
CA SER A 148 13.41 12.52 10.36
C SER A 148 13.42 12.96 11.83
N SER A 149 12.25 13.19 12.44
CA SER A 149 12.11 13.54 13.87
C SER A 149 10.97 12.78 14.53
#